data_AF-A0AAW7EJX0-F1
#
_entry.id   AF-A0AAW7EJX0-F1
#
_cell.length_a   1.000
_cell.length_b   1.000
_cell.length_c   1.000
_cell.angle_alpha   90.00
_cell.angle_beta   90.00
_cell.angle_gamma   90.00
#
_symmetry.space_group_name_H-M   'P 1'
#
loop_
_entity.id
_entity.type
_entity.pdbx_description
1 polymer ?
#
loop_
_entity_poly.entity_id
_entity_poly.type
_entity_poly.pdbx_seq_one_letter_code
_entity_poly.pdbx_strand_id
1 'polypeptide(L)'
;MADNYTQASFIIPCTQEQAKMAQEAITFVTEAEIAEGERLLDKPLTDCSLTEKLILSIIENHPEYDPSEPSFGQPSCPDCNYELLFATEVTSSGLAVFHGETIDLDHAICLTTAVLSVFDLSEMVTITAAFTCSKSRTDEFGGMTILVTKDTHYYQDGCQFSRLMNEAHKAGIQYALCKVTHYHGESSYVASYVLSCDVADSAQEVVNKRLKACAGKEPEDGIYILCEEDNTSLSVELVTELSPLDYDKLSKLLPSLDTLCGA
;
A
#
# COMPACT_ATOMS: atom_id res chain seq x y z
N MET A 1 -31.94 -10.59 -7.45
CA MET A 1 -31.34 -9.60 -6.54
C MET A 1 -29.93 -9.36 -7.02
N ALA A 2 -29.42 -8.14 -7.01
CA ALA A 2 -28.04 -7.89 -7.44
C ALA A 2 -27.11 -8.40 -6.33
N ASP A 3 -26.28 -9.39 -6.66
CA ASP A 3 -25.28 -10.00 -5.77
C ASP A 3 -24.22 -8.96 -5.39
N ASN A 4 -24.04 -8.75 -4.08
CA ASN A 4 -23.18 -7.70 -3.48
C ASN A 4 -21.98 -8.30 -2.78
N TYR A 5 -21.19 -9.07 -3.51
CA TYR A 5 -20.16 -9.92 -2.92
C TYR A 5 -18.77 -9.49 -3.38
N THR A 6 -17.82 -9.36 -2.45
CA THR A 6 -16.41 -9.20 -2.79
C THR A 6 -15.91 -10.52 -3.33
N GLN A 7 -15.69 -10.61 -4.64
CA GLN A 7 -15.08 -11.80 -5.23
C GLN A 7 -13.58 -11.76 -4.97
N ALA A 8 -13.19 -12.28 -3.80
CA ALA A 8 -11.81 -12.60 -3.49
C ALA A 8 -11.67 -14.13 -3.41
N SER A 9 -10.66 -14.66 -4.06
CA SER A 9 -10.20 -16.04 -3.91
C SER A 9 -8.76 -16.08 -4.32
N PHE A 10 -7.94 -16.77 -3.53
CA PHE A 10 -6.52 -16.89 -3.78
C PHE A 10 -6.01 -18.21 -3.22
N ILE A 11 -4.77 -18.55 -3.55
CA ILE A 11 -4.09 -19.74 -3.05
C ILE A 11 -2.89 -19.27 -2.26
N ILE A 12 -2.75 -19.79 -1.04
CA ILE A 12 -1.51 -19.70 -0.27
C ILE A 12 -0.63 -20.87 -0.73
N PRO A 13 0.47 -20.63 -1.46
CA PRO A 13 1.33 -21.69 -1.96
C PRO A 13 1.99 -22.42 -0.78
N CYS A 14 1.74 -23.72 -0.69
CA CYS A 14 2.33 -24.60 0.32
C CYS A 14 2.15 -26.06 -0.14
N THR A 15 2.77 -27.01 0.56
CA THR A 15 2.53 -28.43 0.29
C THR A 15 1.13 -28.86 0.73
N GLN A 16 0.63 -29.98 0.22
CA GLN A 16 -0.67 -30.53 0.65
C GLN A 16 -0.68 -30.89 2.14
N GLU A 17 0.46 -31.30 2.71
CA GLU A 17 0.59 -31.60 4.14
C GLU A 17 0.49 -30.32 4.97
N GLN A 18 1.19 -29.26 4.55
CA GLN A 18 1.09 -27.93 5.17
C GLN A 18 -0.32 -27.35 5.06
N ALA A 19 -0.98 -27.49 3.92
CA ALA A 19 -2.36 -27.05 3.73
C ALA A 19 -3.34 -27.78 4.65
N LYS A 20 -3.15 -29.10 4.89
CA LYS A 20 -3.95 -29.85 5.86
C LYS A 20 -3.71 -29.39 7.30
N MET A 21 -2.45 -29.16 7.68
CA MET A 21 -2.13 -28.60 9.00
C MET A 21 -2.78 -27.22 9.19
N ALA A 22 -2.81 -26.39 8.15
CA ALA A 22 -3.50 -25.11 8.19
C ALA A 22 -5.01 -25.25 8.37
N GLN A 23 -5.66 -26.22 7.71
CA GLN A 23 -7.08 -26.52 7.95
C GLN A 23 -7.33 -26.99 9.38
N GLU A 24 -6.49 -27.89 9.90
CA GLU A 24 -6.58 -28.35 11.29
C GLU A 24 -6.44 -27.18 12.28
N ALA A 25 -5.51 -26.26 12.02
CA ALA A 25 -5.32 -25.07 12.83
C ALA A 25 -6.52 -24.12 12.76
N ILE A 26 -7.10 -23.89 11.57
CA ILE A 26 -8.31 -23.09 11.38
C ILE A 26 -9.46 -23.67 12.18
N THR A 27 -9.73 -24.97 12.02
CA THR A 27 -10.80 -25.66 12.77
C THR A 27 -10.58 -25.55 14.27
N PHE A 28 -9.34 -25.70 14.74
CA PHE A 28 -9.05 -25.54 16.16
C PHE A 28 -9.37 -24.11 16.65
N VAL A 29 -8.89 -23.09 15.94
CA VAL A 29 -9.14 -21.68 16.28
C VAL A 29 -10.63 -21.35 16.33
N THR A 30 -11.43 -21.89 15.41
CA THR A 30 -12.86 -21.54 15.29
C THR A 30 -13.79 -22.44 16.11
N GLU A 31 -13.40 -23.68 16.44
CA GLU A 31 -14.30 -24.70 17.00
C GLU A 31 -13.82 -25.36 18.31
N ALA A 32 -12.55 -25.21 18.71
CA ALA A 32 -12.07 -25.84 19.94
C ALA A 32 -12.76 -25.29 21.19
N GLU A 33 -12.71 -26.05 22.29
CA GLU A 33 -13.12 -25.52 23.59
C GLU A 33 -12.12 -24.44 24.04
N ILE A 34 -12.62 -23.29 24.51
CA ILE A 34 -11.77 -22.18 25.01
C ILE A 34 -10.73 -22.69 26.01
N ALA A 35 -11.12 -23.55 26.95
CA ALA A 35 -10.21 -24.11 27.94
C ALA A 35 -9.07 -24.96 27.35
N GLU A 36 -9.27 -25.57 26.18
CA GLU A 36 -8.20 -26.26 25.45
C GLU A 36 -7.23 -25.27 24.81
N GLY A 37 -7.76 -24.22 24.20
CA GLY A 37 -6.97 -23.14 23.61
C GLY A 37 -6.16 -22.34 24.63
N GLU A 38 -6.73 -22.04 25.80
CA GLU A 38 -6.00 -21.38 26.91
C GLU A 38 -4.81 -22.22 27.38
N ARG A 39 -4.97 -23.55 27.49
CA ARG A 39 -3.84 -24.44 27.83
C ARG A 39 -2.74 -24.41 26.77
N LEU A 40 -3.08 -24.15 25.51
CA LEU A 40 -2.11 -24.03 24.45
C LEU A 40 -1.36 -22.69 24.51
N LEU A 41 -2.03 -21.59 24.88
CA LEU A 41 -1.38 -20.28 25.11
C LEU A 41 -0.37 -20.33 26.25
N ASP A 42 -0.67 -21.08 27.31
CA ASP A 42 0.24 -21.29 28.45
C ASP A 42 1.45 -22.22 28.11
N LYS A 43 1.40 -22.93 26.98
CA LYS A 43 2.43 -23.91 26.60
C LYS A 43 3.67 -23.19 26.05
N PRO A 44 4.89 -23.55 26.52
CA PRO A 44 6.12 -22.98 25.97
C PRO A 44 6.25 -23.25 24.46
N LEU A 45 6.55 -22.20 23.67
CA LEU A 45 6.69 -22.30 22.20
C LEU A 45 7.72 -23.37 21.74
N THR A 46 8.73 -23.67 22.55
CA THR A 46 9.71 -24.73 22.26
C THR A 46 9.10 -26.13 22.25
N ASP A 47 8.01 -26.32 22.97
CA ASP A 47 7.34 -27.59 23.18
C ASP A 47 6.12 -27.73 22.25
N CYS A 48 5.76 -26.66 21.53
CA CYS A 48 4.69 -26.65 20.55
C CYS A 48 5.11 -27.36 19.25
N SER A 49 4.23 -28.24 18.77
CA SER A 49 4.25 -28.79 17.42
C SER A 49 4.05 -27.69 16.37
N LEU A 50 4.26 -28.04 15.10
CA LEU A 50 4.11 -27.07 14.02
C LEU A 50 2.66 -26.59 13.85
N THR A 51 1.67 -27.48 13.98
CA THR A 51 0.25 -27.13 13.96
C THR A 51 -0.13 -26.23 15.16
N GLU A 52 0.38 -26.53 16.36
CA GLU A 52 0.18 -25.69 17.55
C GLU A 52 0.79 -24.29 17.37
N LYS A 53 1.97 -24.18 16.78
CA LYS A 53 2.57 -22.88 16.42
C LYS A 53 1.72 -22.13 15.40
N LEU A 54 1.11 -22.84 14.46
CA LEU A 54 0.21 -22.25 13.48
C LEU A 54 -1.07 -21.72 14.12
N ILE A 55 -1.67 -22.47 15.06
CA ILE A 55 -2.82 -22.02 15.84
C ILE A 55 -2.49 -20.72 16.58
N LEU A 56 -1.39 -20.71 17.34
CA LEU A 56 -0.94 -19.53 18.08
C LEU A 56 -0.67 -18.34 17.15
N SER A 57 -0.01 -18.58 16.01
CA SER A 57 0.28 -17.53 15.05
C SER A 57 -0.98 -16.96 14.39
N ILE A 58 -2.00 -17.78 14.11
CA ILE A 58 -3.31 -17.28 13.62
C ILE A 58 -3.95 -16.38 14.67
N ILE A 59 -3.93 -16.76 15.96
CA ILE A 59 -4.49 -15.94 17.04
C ILE A 59 -3.74 -14.62 17.18
N GLU A 60 -2.41 -14.66 17.27
CA GLU A 60 -1.56 -13.47 17.44
C GLU A 60 -1.71 -12.46 16.29
N ASN A 61 -2.02 -12.93 15.08
CA ASN A 61 -2.25 -12.08 13.91
C ASN A 61 -3.73 -11.68 13.73
N HIS A 62 -4.64 -12.20 14.56
CA HIS A 62 -6.06 -11.93 14.41
C HIS A 62 -6.35 -10.43 14.69
N PRO A 63 -7.21 -9.76 13.91
CA PRO A 63 -7.48 -8.32 14.07
C PRO A 63 -8.02 -7.93 15.45
N GLU A 64 -8.70 -8.86 16.11
CA GLU A 64 -9.28 -8.70 17.44
C GLU A 64 -8.35 -9.14 18.57
N TYR A 65 -7.14 -9.63 18.28
CA TYR A 65 -6.20 -10.06 19.33
C TYR A 65 -5.69 -8.85 20.13
N ASP A 66 -5.76 -8.95 21.45
CA ASP A 66 -5.18 -7.97 22.37
C ASP A 66 -3.84 -8.49 22.92
N PRO A 67 -2.69 -7.92 22.51
CA PRO A 67 -1.39 -8.37 23.01
C PRO A 67 -1.15 -8.02 24.49
N SER A 68 -1.95 -7.12 25.08
CA SER A 68 -1.85 -6.76 26.49
C SER A 68 -2.57 -7.75 27.42
N GLU A 69 -3.59 -8.43 26.88
CA GLU A 69 -4.35 -9.48 27.56
C GLU A 69 -4.55 -10.68 26.60
N PRO A 70 -3.50 -11.47 26.33
CA PRO A 70 -3.61 -12.63 25.44
C PRO A 70 -4.64 -13.65 25.92
N SER A 71 -5.56 -14.01 25.05
CA SER A 71 -6.58 -15.04 25.31
C SER A 71 -6.90 -15.82 24.03
N PHE A 72 -7.44 -17.02 24.21
CA PHE A 72 -7.95 -17.82 23.09
C PHE A 72 -9.38 -17.41 22.73
N GLY A 73 -10.13 -16.91 23.71
CA GLY A 73 -11.42 -16.25 23.47
C GLY A 73 -11.25 -14.84 22.93
N GLN A 74 -12.25 -14.35 22.19
CA GLN A 74 -12.29 -12.97 21.71
C GLN A 74 -12.37 -11.99 22.89
N PRO A 75 -11.64 -10.85 22.89
CA PRO A 75 -11.73 -9.89 24.01
C PRO A 75 -13.14 -9.33 24.24
N SER A 76 -13.93 -9.20 23.18
CA SER A 76 -15.33 -8.74 23.23
C SER A 76 -16.31 -9.82 23.72
N CYS A 77 -15.95 -11.10 23.57
CA CYS A 77 -16.70 -12.26 24.04
C CYS A 77 -15.71 -13.39 24.45
N PRO A 78 -15.27 -13.43 25.71
CA PRO A 78 -14.24 -14.40 26.14
C PRO A 78 -14.65 -15.88 26.03
N ASP A 79 -15.95 -16.15 25.96
CA ASP A 79 -16.50 -17.50 25.76
C ASP A 79 -16.66 -17.85 24.27
N CYS A 80 -16.34 -16.93 23.35
CA CYS A 80 -16.43 -17.10 21.91
C CYS A 80 -15.03 -17.34 21.32
N ASN A 81 -14.94 -18.32 20.42
CA ASN A 81 -13.75 -18.54 19.59
C ASN A 81 -13.56 -17.37 18.61
N TYR A 82 -12.34 -17.21 18.11
CA TYR A 82 -12.09 -16.30 16.99
C TYR A 82 -12.84 -16.75 15.73
N GLU A 83 -13.39 -15.79 14.98
CA GLU A 83 -14.07 -16.05 13.73
C GLU A 83 -13.13 -15.85 12.54
N LEU A 84 -13.14 -16.79 11.59
CA LEU A 84 -12.47 -16.65 10.30
C LEU A 84 -13.50 -16.66 9.18
N LEU A 85 -13.78 -15.49 8.61
CA LEU A 85 -14.85 -15.27 7.63
C LEU A 85 -14.42 -15.63 6.20
N PHE A 86 -14.03 -16.89 6.02
CA PHE A 86 -13.73 -17.52 4.74
C PHE A 86 -13.83 -19.04 4.85
N ALA A 87 -13.91 -19.72 3.72
CA ALA A 87 -13.74 -21.16 3.59
C ALA A 87 -12.36 -21.49 3.03
N THR A 88 -11.92 -22.74 3.25
CA THR A 88 -10.66 -23.23 2.68
C THR A 88 -10.80 -24.60 2.03
N GLU A 89 -9.94 -24.88 1.05
CA GLU A 89 -9.84 -26.18 0.40
C GLU A 89 -8.37 -26.54 0.14
N VAL A 90 -7.99 -27.78 0.45
CA VAL A 90 -6.65 -28.30 0.12
C VAL A 90 -6.61 -28.66 -1.35
N THR A 91 -5.71 -28.02 -2.10
CA THR A 91 -5.51 -28.25 -3.52
C THR A 91 -4.11 -28.82 -3.79
N SER A 92 -3.83 -29.23 -5.02
CA SER A 92 -2.47 -29.60 -5.43
C SER A 92 -1.47 -28.44 -5.38
N SER A 93 -1.97 -27.20 -5.34
CA SER A 93 -1.18 -25.97 -5.40
C SER A 93 -1.03 -25.27 -4.05
N GLY A 94 -1.61 -25.83 -2.98
CA GLY A 94 -1.59 -25.27 -1.63
C GLY A 94 -2.99 -25.14 -1.04
N LEU A 95 -3.17 -24.17 -0.13
CA LEU A 95 -4.44 -23.89 0.53
C LEU A 95 -5.22 -22.84 -0.26
N ALA A 96 -6.32 -23.23 -0.89
CA ALA A 96 -7.25 -22.28 -1.48
C ALA A 96 -8.05 -21.60 -0.35
N VAL A 97 -8.14 -20.28 -0.40
CA VAL A 97 -8.96 -19.45 0.49
C VAL A 97 -10.01 -18.77 -0.37
N PHE A 98 -11.28 -18.94 -0.03
CA PHE A 98 -12.41 -18.44 -0.81
C PHE A 98 -13.60 -18.17 0.10
N HIS A 99 -14.61 -17.43 -0.36
CA HIS A 99 -15.90 -17.38 0.32
C HIS A 99 -17.01 -17.32 -0.74
N GLY A 100 -18.19 -17.88 -0.42
CA GLY A 100 -19.32 -17.88 -1.34
C GLY A 100 -19.94 -16.49 -1.56
N GLU A 101 -19.67 -15.59 -0.61
CA GLU A 101 -20.17 -14.22 -0.57
C GLU A 101 -18.98 -13.24 -0.53
N THR A 102 -18.60 -12.76 0.65
CA THR A 102 -17.47 -11.83 0.82
C THR A 102 -16.40 -12.45 1.71
N ILE A 103 -15.13 -12.35 1.32
CA ILE A 103 -13.99 -12.62 2.22
C ILE A 103 -13.73 -11.39 3.08
N ASP A 104 -13.58 -11.60 4.38
CA ASP A 104 -12.94 -10.61 5.25
C ASP A 104 -11.43 -10.57 4.98
N LEU A 105 -10.95 -9.42 4.51
CA LEU A 105 -9.56 -9.27 4.05
C LEU A 105 -8.56 -9.30 5.21
N ASP A 106 -8.95 -8.83 6.38
CA ASP A 106 -8.06 -8.82 7.55
C ASP A 106 -7.89 -10.24 8.08
N HIS A 107 -8.96 -11.03 8.12
CA HIS A 107 -8.88 -12.47 8.43
C HIS A 107 -8.02 -13.22 7.39
N ALA A 108 -8.17 -12.89 6.11
CA ALA A 108 -7.38 -13.51 5.04
C ALA A 108 -5.89 -13.19 5.15
N ILE A 109 -5.53 -11.93 5.48
CA ILE A 109 -4.15 -11.51 5.74
C ILE A 109 -3.59 -12.23 6.96
N CYS A 110 -4.38 -12.30 8.04
CA CYS A 110 -4.01 -13.00 9.28
C CYS A 110 -3.60 -14.45 9.01
N LEU A 111 -4.48 -15.24 8.36
CA LEU A 111 -4.18 -16.63 8.02
C LEU A 111 -2.95 -16.73 7.09
N THR A 112 -2.89 -15.88 6.07
CA THR A 112 -1.79 -15.92 5.09
C THR A 112 -0.46 -15.65 5.75
N THR A 113 -0.39 -14.64 6.62
CA THR A 113 0.82 -14.27 7.37
C THR A 113 1.25 -15.42 8.28
N ALA A 114 0.32 -16.04 9.00
CA ALA A 114 0.61 -17.16 9.89
C ALA A 114 1.17 -18.38 9.13
N VAL A 115 0.53 -18.76 8.01
CA VAL A 115 0.97 -19.89 7.17
C VAL A 115 2.36 -19.63 6.60
N LEU A 116 2.60 -18.44 6.04
CA LEU A 116 3.91 -18.10 5.47
C LEU A 116 5.01 -18.06 6.54
N SER A 117 4.70 -17.53 7.72
CA SER A 117 5.66 -17.39 8.81
C SER A 117 6.04 -18.71 9.46
N VAL A 118 5.05 -19.52 9.84
CA VAL A 118 5.28 -20.76 10.59
C VAL A 118 5.95 -21.83 9.73
N PHE A 119 5.65 -21.85 8.43
CA PHE A 119 6.31 -22.76 7.48
C PHE A 119 7.58 -22.19 6.86
N ASP A 120 7.99 -20.98 7.23
CA ASP A 120 9.16 -20.27 6.69
C ASP A 120 9.17 -20.20 5.15
N LEU A 121 8.01 -19.83 4.59
CA LEU A 121 7.79 -19.70 3.15
C LEU A 121 8.23 -18.30 2.67
N SER A 122 8.95 -18.26 1.56
CA SER A 122 9.50 -17.02 0.97
C SER A 122 8.57 -16.33 -0.03
N GLU A 123 7.43 -16.97 -0.29
CA GLU A 123 6.45 -16.58 -1.26
C GLU A 123 5.75 -15.27 -0.86
N MET A 124 5.39 -14.50 -1.88
CA MET A 124 4.53 -13.33 -1.75
C MET A 124 3.16 -13.69 -2.31
N VAL A 125 2.14 -13.70 -1.45
CA VAL A 125 0.76 -14.00 -1.83
C VAL A 125 0.07 -12.71 -2.23
N THR A 126 -0.56 -12.73 -3.39
CA THR A 126 -1.37 -11.61 -3.87
C THR A 126 -2.84 -11.91 -3.63
N ILE A 127 -3.47 -11.15 -2.73
CA ILE A 127 -4.92 -11.19 -2.49
C ILE A 127 -5.54 -10.05 -3.29
N THR A 128 -6.34 -10.39 -4.28
CA THR A 128 -7.13 -9.42 -5.04
C THR A 128 -8.58 -9.47 -4.59
N ALA A 129 -9.12 -8.30 -4.29
CA ALA A 129 -10.50 -8.13 -3.87
C ALA A 129 -11.16 -7.08 -4.74
N ALA A 130 -12.22 -7.45 -5.44
CA ALA A 130 -13.07 -6.50 -6.15
C ALA A 130 -14.18 -6.01 -5.20
N PHE A 131 -14.28 -4.71 -4.96
CA PHE A 131 -15.39 -4.15 -4.21
C PHE A 131 -16.55 -3.93 -5.18
N THR A 132 -17.60 -4.75 -5.07
CA THR A 132 -18.78 -4.59 -5.93
C THR A 132 -19.62 -3.38 -5.50
N CYS A 133 -20.30 -2.76 -6.47
CA CYS A 133 -21.26 -1.70 -6.20
C CYS A 133 -22.67 -2.08 -6.69
N SER A 134 -23.68 -2.00 -5.81
CA SER A 134 -25.10 -2.21 -6.15
C SER A 134 -25.80 -0.98 -6.72
N LYS A 135 -25.10 0.15 -6.85
CA LYS A 135 -25.69 1.44 -7.23
C LYS A 135 -24.91 2.04 -8.39
N SER A 136 -25.59 2.77 -9.27
CA SER A 136 -24.93 3.65 -10.23
C SER A 136 -24.09 4.66 -9.46
N ARG A 137 -22.80 4.71 -9.76
CA ARG A 137 -21.85 5.61 -9.10
C ARG A 137 -21.26 6.58 -10.11
N THR A 138 -20.82 7.73 -9.62
CA THR A 138 -20.08 8.75 -10.38
C THR A 138 -18.60 8.81 -9.98
N ASP A 139 -18.16 7.91 -9.11
CA ASP A 139 -16.79 7.71 -8.64
C ASP A 139 -16.25 6.34 -9.09
N GLU A 140 -15.00 6.02 -8.73
CA GLU A 140 -14.28 4.81 -9.18
C GLU A 140 -14.90 3.50 -8.68
N PHE A 141 -14.78 2.46 -9.51
CA PHE A 141 -14.99 1.08 -9.08
C PHE A 141 -13.78 0.67 -8.23
N GLY A 142 -14.04 0.37 -6.96
CA GLY A 142 -13.00 0.07 -5.99
C GLY A 142 -12.56 -1.38 -6.04
N GLY A 143 -11.37 -1.61 -5.51
CA GLY A 143 -10.81 -2.92 -5.26
C GLY A 143 -9.51 -2.75 -4.51
N MET A 144 -9.06 -3.82 -3.89
CA MET A 144 -7.80 -3.83 -3.16
C MET A 144 -6.92 -4.92 -3.75
N THR A 145 -5.67 -4.57 -4.00
CA THR A 145 -4.60 -5.56 -4.14
C THR A 145 -3.81 -5.53 -2.85
N ILE A 146 -3.73 -6.66 -2.17
CA ILE A 146 -2.94 -6.84 -0.96
C ILE A 146 -1.81 -7.81 -1.29
N LEU A 147 -0.58 -7.41 -0.99
CA LEU A 147 0.59 -8.27 -1.09
C LEU A 147 0.97 -8.70 0.32
N VAL A 148 0.94 -10.00 0.61
CA VAL A 148 1.27 -10.56 1.92
C VAL A 148 2.55 -11.38 1.80
N THR A 149 3.52 -11.13 2.67
CA THR A 149 4.70 -11.96 2.89
C THR A 149 4.67 -12.50 4.33
N LYS A 150 5.64 -13.34 4.70
CA LYS A 150 5.81 -13.74 6.10
C LYS A 150 6.16 -12.59 7.05
N ASP A 151 6.74 -11.49 6.55
CA ASP A 151 7.26 -10.42 7.39
C ASP A 151 6.34 -9.19 7.43
N THR A 152 5.50 -9.00 6.41
CA THR A 152 4.71 -7.77 6.24
C THR A 152 3.60 -7.95 5.21
N HIS A 153 2.71 -6.97 5.13
CA HIS A 153 1.73 -6.86 4.07
C HIS A 153 1.61 -5.42 3.57
N TYR A 154 1.27 -5.25 2.30
CA TYR A 154 1.12 -3.96 1.63
C TYR A 154 -0.27 -3.84 1.01
N TYR A 155 -0.92 -2.71 1.26
CA TYR A 155 -2.20 -2.37 0.65
C TYR A 155 -1.99 -1.46 -0.56
N GLN A 156 -2.62 -1.79 -1.67
CA GLN A 156 -2.77 -0.88 -2.79
C GLN A 156 -4.24 -0.78 -3.19
N ASP A 157 -4.82 0.38 -2.89
CA ASP A 157 -6.18 0.74 -3.29
C ASP A 157 -6.18 1.23 -4.75
N GLY A 158 -7.08 0.67 -5.56
CA GLY A 158 -7.30 1.09 -6.95
C GLY A 158 -7.93 2.48 -7.08
N CYS A 159 -8.54 3.05 -6.03
CA CYS A 159 -9.32 4.29 -6.12
C CYS A 159 -8.50 5.60 -6.03
N GLN A 160 -7.17 5.51 -6.05
CA GLN A 160 -6.33 6.71 -5.90
C GLN A 160 -6.33 7.59 -7.16
N PHE A 161 -6.44 6.99 -8.36
CA PHE A 161 -6.28 7.74 -9.61
C PHE A 161 -7.41 8.76 -9.82
N SER A 162 -8.67 8.34 -9.91
CA SER A 162 -9.79 9.27 -10.17
C SER A 162 -9.99 10.25 -9.05
N ARG A 163 -9.72 9.85 -7.80
CA ARG A 163 -9.84 10.74 -6.65
C ARG A 163 -8.89 11.92 -6.82
N LEU A 164 -7.61 11.64 -7.04
CA LEU A 164 -6.60 12.68 -7.24
C LEU A 164 -6.85 13.49 -8.52
N MET A 165 -7.32 12.86 -9.61
CA MET A 165 -7.72 13.57 -10.83
C MET A 165 -8.89 14.53 -10.59
N ASN A 166 -9.93 14.09 -9.89
CA ASN A 166 -11.11 14.89 -9.59
C ASN A 166 -10.80 16.03 -8.61
N GLU A 167 -9.94 15.78 -7.61
CA GLU A 167 -9.47 16.80 -6.68
C GLU A 167 -8.67 17.89 -7.41
N ALA A 168 -7.71 17.51 -8.25
CA ALA A 168 -6.92 18.44 -9.06
C ALA A 168 -7.81 19.24 -10.02
N HIS A 169 -8.75 18.58 -10.70
CA HIS A 169 -9.70 19.24 -11.60
C HIS A 169 -10.58 20.25 -10.88
N LYS A 170 -11.17 19.87 -9.73
CA LYS A 170 -11.98 20.77 -8.90
C LYS A 170 -11.19 21.96 -8.38
N ALA A 171 -9.91 21.77 -8.08
CA ALA A 171 -9.01 22.83 -7.63
C ALA A 171 -8.50 23.71 -8.79
N GLY A 172 -8.68 23.30 -10.05
CA GLY A 172 -8.12 23.99 -11.21
C GLY A 172 -6.60 23.93 -11.25
N ILE A 173 -6.00 22.81 -10.79
CA ILE A 173 -4.56 22.65 -10.66
C ILE A 173 -4.04 21.62 -11.68
N GLN A 174 -2.85 21.88 -12.22
CA GLN A 174 -2.05 20.93 -12.97
C GLN A 174 -0.67 20.76 -12.34
N TYR A 175 -0.01 19.65 -12.67
CA TYR A 175 1.28 19.28 -12.10
C TYR A 175 2.33 19.06 -13.20
N ALA A 176 3.59 19.34 -12.89
CA ALA A 176 4.69 19.10 -13.80
C ALA A 176 5.96 18.65 -13.09
N LEU A 177 6.78 17.89 -13.81
CA LEU A 177 8.18 17.63 -13.49
C LEU A 177 9.04 18.64 -14.25
N CYS A 178 9.89 19.35 -13.53
CA CYS A 178 10.78 20.36 -14.06
C CYS A 178 12.23 19.90 -13.89
N LYS A 179 12.98 19.83 -14.98
CA LYS A 179 14.42 19.61 -14.96
C LYS A 179 15.13 20.94 -15.20
N VAL A 180 15.96 21.32 -14.25
CA VAL A 180 16.73 22.56 -14.27
C VAL A 180 18.21 22.19 -14.30
N THR A 181 18.93 22.70 -15.29
CA THR A 181 20.39 22.60 -15.30
C THR A 181 20.95 23.71 -14.41
N HIS A 182 21.78 23.34 -13.45
CA HIS A 182 22.55 24.23 -12.61
C HIS A 182 23.98 24.33 -13.14
N TYR A 183 24.46 25.55 -13.36
CA TYR A 183 25.84 25.83 -13.75
C TYR A 183 26.58 26.44 -12.56
N HIS A 184 27.81 25.99 -12.35
CA HIS A 184 28.76 26.56 -11.39
C HIS A 184 30.16 26.54 -11.99
N GLY A 185 30.60 27.70 -12.50
CA GLY A 185 31.81 27.76 -13.29
C GLY A 185 31.68 26.98 -14.60
N GLU A 186 32.64 26.10 -14.85
CA GLU A 186 32.63 25.18 -16.00
C GLU A 186 31.84 23.89 -15.73
N SER A 187 31.32 23.72 -14.51
CA SER A 187 30.59 22.52 -14.08
C SER A 187 29.10 22.69 -14.29
N SER A 188 28.40 21.63 -14.66
CA SER A 188 26.93 21.61 -14.64
C SER A 188 26.37 20.29 -14.12
N TYR A 189 25.18 20.37 -13.55
CA TYR A 189 24.38 19.20 -13.19
C TYR A 189 22.88 19.49 -13.37
N VAL A 190 22.10 18.44 -13.55
CA VAL A 190 20.64 18.55 -13.72
C VAL A 190 19.96 18.16 -12.41
N ALA A 191 19.10 19.03 -11.91
CA ALA A 191 18.24 18.75 -10.77
C ALA A 191 16.77 18.69 -11.21
N SER A 192 16.01 17.82 -10.56
CA SER A 192 14.58 17.62 -10.84
C SER A 192 13.74 18.19 -9.69
N TYR A 193 12.68 18.89 -10.06
CA TYR A 193 11.74 19.54 -9.16
C TYR A 193 10.31 19.20 -9.56
N VAL A 194 9.40 19.15 -8.60
CA VAL A 194 7.97 19.06 -8.88
C VAL A 194 7.34 20.45 -8.82
N LEU A 195 6.38 20.71 -9.71
CA LEU A 195 5.63 21.97 -9.79
C LEU A 195 4.13 21.67 -9.71
N SER A 196 3.42 22.51 -8.94
CA SER A 196 1.97 22.63 -8.96
C SER A 196 1.62 24.04 -9.41
N CYS A 197 0.73 24.19 -10.39
CA CYS A 197 0.31 25.50 -10.89
C CYS A 197 -1.14 25.49 -11.36
N ASP A 198 -1.71 26.67 -11.62
CA ASP A 198 -3.07 26.79 -12.15
C ASP A 198 -3.13 26.15 -13.55
N VAL A 199 -4.23 25.46 -13.85
CA VAL A 199 -4.48 24.85 -15.16
C VAL A 199 -4.57 25.88 -16.29
N ALA A 200 -4.89 27.14 -15.95
CA ALA A 200 -4.91 28.25 -16.91
C ALA A 200 -3.50 28.74 -17.29
N ASP A 201 -2.49 28.45 -16.48
CA ASP A 201 -1.11 28.86 -16.73
C ASP A 201 -0.36 27.81 -17.58
N SER A 202 0.63 28.23 -18.36
CA SER A 202 1.58 27.27 -18.96
C SER A 202 2.61 26.87 -17.91
N ALA A 203 2.76 25.57 -17.62
CA ALA A 203 3.77 25.09 -16.68
C ALA A 203 5.18 25.61 -17.05
N GLN A 204 5.52 25.63 -18.34
CA GLN A 204 6.78 26.19 -18.83
C GLN A 204 6.95 27.68 -18.47
N GLU A 205 5.89 28.48 -18.63
CA GLU A 205 5.90 29.90 -18.29
C GLU A 205 6.02 30.13 -16.79
N VAL A 206 5.35 29.30 -15.97
CA VAL A 206 5.46 29.36 -14.51
C VAL A 206 6.89 29.04 -14.07
N VAL A 207 7.52 27.99 -14.61
CA VAL A 207 8.93 27.67 -14.34
C VAL A 207 9.82 28.86 -14.69
N ASN A 208 9.69 29.39 -15.91
CA ASN A 208 10.47 30.54 -16.37
C ASN A 208 10.28 31.76 -15.44
N LYS A 209 9.05 32.03 -15.02
CA LYS A 209 8.73 33.12 -14.09
C LYS A 209 9.39 32.91 -12.72
N ARG A 210 9.41 31.68 -12.19
CA ARG A 210 10.08 31.34 -10.92
C ARG A 210 11.59 31.51 -11.04
N LEU A 211 12.21 30.98 -12.10
CA LEU A 211 13.65 31.13 -12.33
C LEU A 211 14.05 32.59 -12.55
N LYS A 212 13.24 33.37 -13.26
CA LYS A 212 13.42 34.82 -13.41
C LYS A 212 13.38 35.54 -12.06
N ALA A 213 12.42 35.19 -11.20
CA ALA A 213 12.34 35.78 -9.86
C ALA A 213 13.58 35.44 -9.02
N CYS A 214 14.07 34.21 -9.12
CA CYS A 214 15.34 33.76 -8.53
C CYS A 214 16.55 34.58 -9.04
N ALA A 215 16.65 34.83 -10.36
CA ALA A 215 17.77 35.58 -10.96
C ALA A 215 17.67 37.11 -10.83
N GLY A 216 16.47 37.65 -10.58
CA GLY A 216 16.21 39.08 -10.51
C GLY A 216 16.28 39.84 -11.85
N LYS A 217 16.56 39.16 -12.97
CA LYS A 217 16.64 39.73 -14.32
C LYS A 217 16.14 38.75 -15.39
N GLU A 218 15.91 39.26 -16.60
CA GLU A 218 15.56 38.42 -17.76
C GLU A 218 16.71 37.45 -18.09
N PRO A 219 16.39 36.23 -18.58
CA PRO A 219 17.41 35.30 -19.01
C PRO A 219 18.12 35.79 -20.27
N GLU A 220 19.40 35.43 -20.37
CA GLU A 220 20.23 35.64 -21.55
C GLU A 220 20.32 34.30 -22.30
N ASP A 221 19.79 34.23 -23.53
CA ASP A 221 19.73 33.00 -24.34
C ASP A 221 19.12 31.79 -23.60
N GLY A 222 18.14 32.03 -22.72
CA GLY A 222 17.48 31.00 -21.91
C GLY A 222 18.23 30.60 -20.63
N ILE A 223 19.33 31.31 -20.31
CA ILE A 223 20.13 31.12 -19.11
C ILE A 223 19.82 32.24 -18.11
N TYR A 224 19.39 31.84 -16.91
CA TYR A 224 19.10 32.70 -15.77
C TYR A 224 20.35 32.83 -14.91
N ILE A 225 21.02 33.98 -14.97
CA ILE A 225 22.24 34.23 -14.18
C ILE A 225 21.83 34.56 -12.74
N LEU A 226 22.27 33.75 -11.78
CA LEU A 226 21.98 33.94 -10.35
C LEU A 226 23.00 34.89 -9.71
N CYS A 227 24.30 34.64 -9.93
CA CYS A 227 25.38 35.46 -9.40
C CYS A 227 26.56 35.45 -10.39
N GLU A 228 26.92 36.62 -10.90
CA GLU A 228 28.08 36.78 -11.79
C GLU A 228 29.40 36.57 -11.04
N GLU A 229 29.49 36.98 -9.77
CA GLU A 229 30.69 36.83 -8.94
C GLU A 229 30.99 35.35 -8.67
N ASP A 230 29.96 34.57 -8.36
CA ASP A 230 30.06 33.13 -8.09
C ASP A 230 29.98 32.27 -9.35
N ASN A 231 29.81 32.90 -10.52
CA ASN A 231 29.60 32.25 -11.82
C ASN A 231 28.53 31.14 -11.76
N THR A 232 27.37 31.48 -11.20
CA THR A 232 26.23 30.57 -11.05
C THR A 232 25.06 30.98 -11.94
N SER A 233 24.47 30.01 -12.62
CA SER A 233 23.30 30.22 -13.46
C SER A 233 22.43 28.97 -13.57
N LEU A 234 21.22 29.14 -14.09
CA LEU A 234 20.23 28.08 -14.29
C LEU A 234 19.72 28.10 -15.72
N SER A 235 19.31 26.96 -16.25
CA SER A 235 18.49 26.89 -17.47
C SER A 235 17.41 25.83 -17.32
N VAL A 236 16.27 26.05 -17.98
CA VAL A 236 15.21 25.03 -18.04
C VAL A 236 15.59 24.03 -19.11
N GLU A 237 15.78 22.78 -18.71
CA GLU A 237 16.08 21.70 -19.67
C GLU A 237 14.80 21.07 -20.19
N LEU A 238 13.85 20.77 -19.29
CA LEU A 238 12.61 20.09 -19.65
C LEU A 238 11.50 20.39 -18.64
N VAL A 239 10.29 20.59 -19.15
CA VAL A 239 9.06 20.60 -18.36
C VAL A 239 8.11 19.55 -18.93
N THR A 240 7.70 18.60 -18.10
CA THR A 240 6.81 17.51 -18.50
C THR A 240 5.60 17.50 -17.59
N GLU A 241 4.40 17.52 -18.17
CA GLU A 241 3.16 17.40 -17.42
C GLU A 241 3.11 16.06 -16.66
N LEU A 242 2.59 16.09 -15.45
CA LEU A 242 2.41 14.91 -14.60
C LEU A 242 0.93 14.66 -14.35
N SER A 243 0.56 13.38 -14.27
CA SER A 243 -0.69 13.04 -13.61
C SER A 243 -0.60 13.39 -12.11
N PRO A 244 -1.71 13.73 -11.45
CA PRO A 244 -1.76 13.91 -9.99
C PRO A 244 -1.21 12.72 -9.21
N LEU A 245 -1.39 11.49 -9.72
CA LEU A 245 -0.84 10.28 -9.10
C LEU A 245 0.69 10.25 -9.18
N ASP A 246 1.27 10.64 -10.31
CA ASP A 246 2.73 10.71 -10.46
C ASP A 246 3.31 11.85 -9.60
N TYR A 247 2.60 12.98 -9.51
CA TYR A 247 2.98 14.09 -8.62
C TYR A 247 2.95 13.68 -7.15
N ASP A 248 1.91 13.00 -6.67
CA ASP A 248 1.83 12.52 -5.27
C ASP A 248 3.00 11.59 -4.91
N LYS A 249 3.45 10.75 -5.85
CA LYS A 249 4.62 9.89 -5.65
C LYS A 249 5.92 10.67 -5.67
N LEU A 250 6.12 11.53 -6.67
CA LEU A 250 7.37 12.26 -6.86
C LEU A 250 7.60 13.36 -5.83
N SER A 251 6.55 14.02 -5.34
CA SER A 251 6.64 15.06 -4.31
C SER A 251 7.18 14.56 -2.96
N LYS A 252 7.16 13.25 -2.71
CA LYS A 252 7.77 12.61 -1.54
C LYS A 252 9.29 12.43 -1.67
N LEU A 253 9.82 12.52 -2.89
CA LEU A 253 11.22 12.23 -3.22
C LEU A 253 11.97 13.44 -3.78
N LEU A 254 11.25 14.36 -4.42
CA LEU A 254 11.80 15.52 -5.11
C LEU A 254 11.35 16.80 -4.43
N PRO A 255 12.23 17.83 -4.38
CA PRO A 255 11.85 19.14 -3.89
C PRO A 255 10.79 19.80 -4.78
N SER A 256 9.93 20.64 -4.19
CA SER A 256 9.10 21.57 -4.96
C SER A 256 9.99 22.61 -5.64
N LEU A 257 9.66 23.02 -6.86
CA LEU A 257 10.35 24.12 -7.54
C LEU A 257 10.30 25.41 -6.71
N ASP A 258 9.27 25.61 -5.88
CA ASP A 258 9.19 26.77 -5.00
C ASP A 258 10.31 26.78 -3.93
N THR A 259 10.91 25.62 -3.63
CA THR A 259 12.06 25.53 -2.70
C THR A 259 13.39 25.94 -3.35
N LEU A 260 13.51 25.81 -4.68
CA LEU A 260 14.67 26.31 -5.42
C LEU A 260 14.80 27.84 -5.25
N CYS A 261 13.65 28.52 -5.19
CA CYS A 261 13.57 29.97 -4.95
C CYS A 261 13.26 30.29 -3.48
N GLY A 262 13.71 29.46 -2.54
CA GLY A 262 13.38 29.56 -1.11
C GLY A 262 13.45 30.98 -0.55
N ALA A 263 12.24 31.55 -0.38
CA ALA A 263 11.77 32.64 0.48
C ALA A 263 12.61 33.92 0.62
#